data_AF-A0A2N0MA37-F1
#
_entry.id   AF-A0A2N0MA37-F1
#
_cell.length_a   1.000
_cell.length_b   1.000
_cell.length_c   1.000
_cell.angle_alpha   90.00
_cell.angle_beta   90.00
_cell.angle_gamma   90.00
#
_symmetry.space_group_name_H-M   'P 1'
#
loop_
_entity.id
_entity.type
_entity.pdbx_description
1 polymer ?
#
loop_
_entity_poly.entity_id
_entity_poly.type
_entity_poly.pdbx_seq_one_letter_code
_entity_poly.pdbx_strand_id
1 'polypeptide(L)' 'TRVLLAARTFNAWERVMEEPTDAPYYELSNMVLLGRLMAEAALLRKESRGSHHRADFPDTSPEWEKHIVLAKPTWPV' A
#
# COMPACT_ATOMS: atom_id res chain seq x y z
N THR A 1 -1.55 -9.02 -11.50
CA THR A 1 -0.34 -8.22 -11.73
C THR A 1 0.66 -8.45 -10.59
N ARG A 2 1.94 -8.09 -10.75
CA ARG A 2 2.96 -8.24 -9.68
C ARG A 2 2.60 -7.45 -8.42
N VAL A 3 2.03 -6.25 -8.57
CA VAL A 3 1.56 -5.41 -7.45
C VAL A 3 0.43 -6.08 -6.67
N LEU A 4 -0.50 -6.76 -7.35
CA LEU A 4 -1.58 -7.50 -6.68
C LEU A 4 -1.05 -8.64 -5.81
N LEU A 5 -0.02 -9.35 -6.28
CA LEU A 5 0.63 -10.38 -5.49
C LEU A 5 1.31 -9.78 -4.25
N ALA A 6 2.05 -8.67 -4.42
CA ALA A 6 2.68 -7.98 -3.30
C ALA A 6 1.66 -7.53 -2.23
N ALA A 7 0.55 -6.91 -2.64
CA ALA A 7 -0.52 -6.51 -1.71
C ALA A 7 -1.09 -7.69 -0.92
N ARG A 8 -1.31 -8.83 -1.60
CA ARG A 8 -1.79 -10.07 -0.95
C ARG A 8 -0.76 -10.64 0.03
N THR A 9 0.51 -10.63 -0.34
CA THR A 9 1.61 -11.11 0.54
C THR A 9 1.73 -10.24 1.78
N PHE A 10 1.78 -8.92 1.64
CA PHE A 10 1.87 -8.02 2.80
C PHE A 10 0.64 -8.13 3.70
N ASN A 11 -0.57 -8.24 3.13
CA ASN A 11 -1.78 -8.46 3.93
C ASN A 11 -1.74 -9.81 4.65
N ALA A 12 -1.26 -10.88 4.01
CA ALA A 12 -1.12 -12.18 4.66
C ALA A 12 -0.12 -12.12 5.83
N TRP A 13 1.02 -11.46 5.64
CA TRP A 13 2.02 -11.26 6.71
C TRP A 13 1.46 -10.44 7.86
N GLU A 14 0.90 -9.26 7.59
CA GLU A 14 0.33 -8.38 8.64
C GLU A 14 -0.72 -9.11 9.50
N ARG A 15 -1.50 -10.03 8.91
CA ARG A 15 -2.54 -10.80 9.62
C ARG A 15 -2.00 -11.89 10.56
N VAL A 16 -0.77 -12.34 10.36
CA VAL A 16 -0.17 -13.41 11.18
C VAL A 16 0.95 -12.90 12.10
N MET A 17 1.30 -11.62 12.02
CA MET A 17 2.26 -11.00 12.93
C MET A 17 1.64 -10.82 14.32
N GLU A 18 2.42 -11.07 15.35
CA GLU A 18 2.07 -10.84 16.75
C GLU A 18 2.37 -9.39 17.16
N GLU A 19 1.96 -9.01 18.36
CA GLU A 19 2.29 -7.70 18.93
C GLU A 19 3.81 -7.57 19.08
N PRO A 20 4.45 -6.51 18.54
CA PRO A 20 5.89 -6.37 18.63
C PRO A 20 6.39 -6.20 20.07
N THR A 21 7.49 -6.87 20.42
CA THR A 21 8.04 -6.88 21.79
C THR A 21 9.42 -6.25 21.90
N ASP A 22 10.11 -6.03 20.78
CA ASP A 22 11.43 -5.40 20.71
C ASP A 22 11.57 -4.48 19.49
N ALA A 23 12.66 -3.69 19.46
CA ALA A 23 12.87 -2.69 18.41
C ALA A 23 12.94 -3.30 17.00
N PRO A 24 13.71 -4.37 16.73
CA PRO A 24 13.72 -5.01 15.41
C PRO A 24 12.34 -5.50 14.97
N TYR A 25 11.52 -5.99 15.90
CA TYR A 25 10.20 -6.46 15.53
C TYR A 25 9.24 -5.30 15.22
N TYR A 26 9.35 -4.17 15.92
CA TYR A 26 8.63 -2.94 15.54
C TYR A 26 9.04 -2.46 14.14
N GLU A 27 10.32 -2.49 13.80
CA GLU A 27 10.82 -2.14 12.47
C GLU A 27 10.21 -3.03 11.39
N LEU A 28 10.19 -4.35 11.62
CA LEU A 28 9.57 -5.31 10.71
C LEU A 28 8.07 -5.02 10.51
N SER A 29 7.32 -4.81 11.58
CA SER A 29 5.89 -4.49 11.53
C SER A 29 5.63 -3.20 10.74
N ASN A 30 6.46 -2.17 10.94
CA ASN A 30 6.37 -0.93 10.17
C ASN A 30 6.68 -1.13 8.69
N MET A 31 7.67 -1.94 8.34
CA MET A 31 7.99 -2.26 6.94
C MET A 31 6.86 -3.03 6.25
N VAL A 32 6.24 -3.99 6.94
CA VAL A 32 5.09 -4.75 6.41
C VAL A 32 3.88 -3.84 6.19
N LEU A 33 3.56 -3.00 7.17
CA LEU A 33 2.49 -2.00 7.05
C LEU A 33 2.75 -1.05 5.87
N LEU A 34 3.96 -0.48 5.78
CA LEU A 34 4.33 0.43 4.70
C LEU A 34 4.25 -0.27 3.33
N GLY A 35 4.76 -1.49 3.23
CA GLY A 35 4.68 -2.32 2.02
C GLY A 35 3.25 -2.54 1.55
N ARG A 36 2.33 -2.87 2.48
CA ARG A 36 0.91 -3.02 2.17
C ARG A 36 0.30 -1.72 1.66
N LEU A 37 0.48 -0.61 2.39
CA LEU A 37 -0.09 0.69 2.03
C LEU A 37 0.41 1.18 0.67
N MET A 38 1.70 0.99 0.37
CA MET A 38 2.26 1.31 -0.95
C MET A 38 1.63 0.47 -2.06
N ALA A 39 1.49 -0.84 -1.85
CA ALA A 39 0.90 -1.75 -2.84
C ALA A 39 -0.59 -1.45 -3.08
N GLU A 40 -1.35 -1.15 -2.03
CA GLU A 40 -2.75 -0.73 -2.12
C GLU A 40 -2.90 0.59 -2.89
N ALA A 41 -2.10 1.61 -2.56
CA ALA A 41 -2.10 2.89 -3.27
C ALA A 41 -1.73 2.72 -4.76
N ALA A 42 -0.74 1.87 -5.05
CA ALA A 42 -0.32 1.58 -6.43
C ALA A 42 -1.39 0.82 -7.23
N LEU A 43 -2.17 -0.06 -6.60
CA LEU A 43 -3.29 -0.74 -7.26
C LEU A 43 -4.45 0.22 -7.52
N LEU A 44 -4.73 1.10 -6.57
CA LEU A 44 -5.80 2.09 -6.64
C LEU A 44 -5.55 3.08 -7.79
N ARG A 45 -4.34 3.65 -7.89
CA ARG A 45 -3.98 4.61 -8.95
C ARG A 45 -3.94 3.93 -10.31
N LYS A 46 -4.85 4.28 -11.20
CA LYS A 46 -4.96 3.74 -12.57
C LYS A 46 -4.45 4.75 -13.61
N GLU A 47 -3.22 5.20 -13.43
CA GLU A 47 -2.46 6.03 -14.39
C GLU A 47 -0.95 5.82 -14.16
N SER A 48 -0.13 6.49 -14.97
CA SER A 48 1.30 6.65 -14.71
C SER A 48 1.65 8.14 -14.60
N ARG A 49 2.37 8.52 -13.53
CA ARG A 49 2.78 9.92 -13.28
C ARG A 49 4.01 9.96 -12.38
N GLY A 50 5.05 10.68 -12.81
CA GLY A 50 6.31 10.79 -12.06
C GLY A 50 6.98 9.43 -11.85
N SER A 51 7.31 9.09 -10.61
CA SER A 51 7.94 7.81 -10.25
C SER A 51 6.97 6.61 -10.25
N HIS A 52 5.66 6.85 -10.34
CA HIS A 52 4.67 5.79 -10.41
C HIS A 52 4.38 5.43 -11.87
N HIS A 53 4.80 4.24 -12.31
CA HIS A 53 4.58 3.74 -13.66
C HIS A 53 3.80 2.42 -13.67
N ARG A 54 2.81 2.32 -14.55
CA ARG A 54 1.95 1.16 -14.76
C ARG A 54 1.79 0.88 -16.25
N ALA A 55 2.30 -0.26 -16.70
CA ALA A 55 2.18 -0.67 -18.11
C ALA A 55 0.72 -0.89 -18.56
N ASP A 56 -0.19 -1.20 -17.63
CA ASP A 56 -1.62 -1.34 -17.88
C ASP A 56 -2.40 -0.02 -17.86
N PHE A 57 -1.76 1.08 -17.43
CA PHE A 57 -2.28 2.46 -17.46
C PHE A 57 -1.10 3.44 -17.73
N PRO A 58 -0.52 3.44 -18.94
CA PRO A 58 0.75 4.10 -19.23
C PRO A 58 0.66 5.64 -19.27
N ASP A 59 -0.54 6.18 -19.49
CA ASP A 59 -0.77 7.61 -19.63
C ASP A 59 -1.21 8.25 -18.31
N THR A 60 -1.01 9.56 -18.21
CA THR A 60 -1.61 10.38 -17.15
C THR A 60 -3.09 10.62 -17.40
N SER A 61 -3.91 10.75 -16.35
CA SER A 61 -5.29 11.21 -16.44
C SER A 61 -5.61 12.35 -15.46
N PRO A 62 -6.40 13.37 -15.87
CA PRO A 62 -6.90 14.43 -14.99
C PRO A 62 -7.67 13.91 -13.76
N GLU A 63 -8.34 12.76 -13.85
CA GLU A 63 -9.09 12.16 -12.73
C GLU A 63 -8.21 11.78 -11.52
N TRP A 64 -6.90 11.67 -11.75
CA TRP A 64 -5.87 11.29 -10.79
C TRP A 64 -5.02 12.47 -10.31
N GLU A 65 -5.36 13.71 -10.68
CA GLU A 65 -4.76 14.94 -10.14
C GLU A 65 -5.24 15.23 -8.71
N LYS A 66 -4.99 14.26 -7.84
CA LYS A 66 -5.36 14.23 -6.44
C LYS A 66 -4.42 13.30 -5.68
N HIS A 67 -4.40 13.46 -4.36
CA HIS A 67 -3.67 12.56 -3.47
C HIS A 67 -4.52 11.35 -3.10
N ILE A 68 -3.86 10.20 -2.95
CA ILE A 68 -4.47 9.02 -2.32
C ILE A 68 -4.19 9.11 -0.84
N VAL A 69 -5.25 9.08 -0.02
CA VAL A 69 -5.17 9.08 1.43
C VAL A 69 -5.66 7.74 1.94
N LEU A 70 -4.79 6.99 2.61
CA LEU A 70 -5.14 5.77 3.31
C LEU A 70 -5.17 6.09 4.81
N ALA A 71 -6.30 5.80 5.45
CA ALA A 71 -6.48 6.00 6.88
C ALA A 71 -6.92 4.69 7.53
N LYS A 72 -6.57 4.48 8.80
CA LYS A 72 -7.23 3.44 9.60
C LYS A 72 -8.73 3.74 9.62
N PRO A 73 -9.60 2.72 9.55
CA PRO A 73 -11.02 2.90 9.75
C PRO A 73 -11.23 3.55 11.13
N THR A 74 -11.61 4.82 11.16
CA THR A 74 -12.11 5.43 12.38
C THR A 74 -13.55 4.96 12.52
N TRP A 75 -13.83 4.15 13.53
CA TRP A 75 -15.21 3.94 13.97
C TRP A 75 -15.78 5.33 14.34
N PRO A 76 -17.01 5.69 13.94
CA PRO A 76 -17.57 6.98 14.33
C PRO A 76 -17.70 6.99 15.85
N VAL A 77 -17.13 8.03 16.47
CA VAL A 77 -17.60 8.50 17.78
C VAL A 77 -19.08 8.86 17.69
#